data_AF-A0A4P8QHF4-F1
#
_entry.id   AF-A0A4P8QHF4-F1
#
_cell.length_a   1.000
_cell.length_b   1.000
_cell.length_c   1.000
_cell.angle_alpha   90.00
_cell.angle_beta   90.00
_cell.angle_gamma   90.00
#
_symmetry.space_group_name_H-M   'P 1'
#
loop_
_entity.id
_entity.type
_entity.pdbx_description
1 polymer ?
#
loop_
_entity_poly.entity_id
_entity_poly.type
_entity_poly.pdbx_seq_one_letter_code
_entity_poly.pdbx_strand_id
1 'polypeptide(L)'
;MTPAASIDGSLDPLDEIYSGKKAHLRPCHEAVMAAGESFGEFEIAPKKGSAALRRKKQFAMVGPKSANSIEIGINLKAEVTSERIVAQKPGGMCQHAVRVSSAHDVDQEVVSAMKEAFDAAG
;
A
#
# COMPACT_ATOMS: atom_id res chain seq x y z
N MET A 1 -27.31 6.56 -6.75
CA MET A 1 -27.60 7.03 -5.38
C MET A 1 -26.56 6.35 -4.47
N THR A 2 -25.30 6.81 -4.49
CA THR A 2 -24.56 7.64 -3.47
C THR A 2 -24.38 6.94 -2.11
N PRO A 3 -23.20 7.04 -1.44
CA PRO A 3 -22.54 8.30 -1.08
C PRO A 3 -21.10 8.43 -1.63
N ALA A 4 -20.75 9.60 -2.17
CA ALA A 4 -20.03 10.67 -1.47
C ALA A 4 -18.58 10.27 -1.17
N ALA A 5 -17.69 10.61 -2.13
CA ALA A 5 -16.39 11.10 -1.73
C ALA A 5 -16.68 12.35 -0.89
N SER A 6 -16.72 12.19 0.43
CA SER A 6 -16.69 13.31 1.35
C SER A 6 -15.39 14.04 1.07
N ILE A 7 -15.50 15.14 0.32
CA ILE A 7 -14.52 16.21 0.31
C ILE A 7 -14.74 16.92 1.64
N ASP A 8 -14.35 16.25 2.73
CA ASP A 8 -14.28 16.89 4.02
C ASP A 8 -13.11 17.86 3.92
N GLY A 9 -13.35 19.15 4.18
CA GLY A 9 -12.33 20.20 4.17
C GLY A 9 -11.28 20.06 5.28
N SER A 10 -11.01 18.84 5.73
CA SER A 10 -9.93 18.45 6.62
C SER A 10 -8.82 17.90 5.73
N LEU A 11 -7.62 18.49 5.79
CA LEU A 11 -6.46 18.09 4.99
C LEU A 11 -6.39 16.57 4.81
N ASP A 12 -6.43 16.09 3.55
CA ASP A 12 -6.21 14.68 3.27
C ASP A 12 -4.89 14.26 3.95
N PRO A 13 -4.87 13.19 4.77
CA PRO A 13 -3.63 12.74 5.41
C PRO A 13 -2.55 12.38 4.38
N LEU A 14 -2.96 12.12 3.13
CA LEU A 14 -2.07 11.92 1.99
C LEU A 14 -1.41 13.22 1.51
N ASP A 15 -2.04 14.38 1.67
CA ASP A 15 -1.46 15.68 1.28
C ASP A 15 -0.26 16.02 2.17
N GLU A 16 -0.32 15.68 3.46
CA GLU A 16 0.81 15.81 4.38
C GLU A 16 1.98 14.86 4.03
N ILE A 17 1.67 13.66 3.50
CA ILE A 17 2.66 12.63 3.13
C ILE A 17 3.28 12.93 1.76
N TYR A 18 2.46 13.33 0.80
CA TYR A 18 2.79 13.52 -0.62
C TYR A 18 2.78 14.99 -1.01
N SER A 19 3.57 15.78 -0.29
CA SER A 19 3.80 17.20 -0.59
C SER A 19 5.15 17.44 -1.28
N GLY A 20 5.23 18.54 -2.02
CA GLY A 20 6.46 19.03 -2.65
C GLY A 20 7.12 17.99 -3.56
N LYS A 21 8.35 17.59 -3.23
CA LYS A 21 9.12 16.63 -4.04
C LYS A 21 8.48 15.25 -4.14
N LYS A 22 7.57 14.89 -3.22
CA LYS A 22 6.90 13.57 -3.18
C LYS A 22 5.50 13.60 -3.79
N ALA A 23 5.01 14.75 -4.26
CA ALA A 23 3.65 14.87 -4.80
C ALA A 23 3.38 13.91 -5.97
N HIS A 24 4.40 13.66 -6.80
CA HIS A 24 4.32 12.69 -7.90
C HIS A 24 4.12 11.23 -7.46
N LEU A 25 4.30 10.92 -6.17
CA LEU A 25 4.11 9.57 -5.61
C LEU A 25 2.70 9.33 -5.09
N ARG A 26 1.89 10.39 -4.94
CA ARG A 26 0.47 10.29 -4.61
C ARG A 26 -0.29 9.29 -5.50
N PRO A 27 -0.21 9.37 -6.85
CA PRO A 27 -0.92 8.42 -7.71
C PRO A 27 -0.46 6.97 -7.51
N CYS A 28 0.79 6.72 -7.12
CA CYS A 28 1.25 5.37 -6.80
C CYS A 28 0.54 4.83 -5.55
N HIS A 29 0.38 5.66 -4.51
CA HIS A 29 -0.34 5.29 -3.31
C HIS A 29 -1.83 5.07 -3.58
N GLU A 30 -2.44 5.95 -4.37
CA GLU A 30 -3.86 5.81 -4.73
C GLU A 30 -4.11 4.56 -5.58
N ALA A 31 -3.20 4.19 -6.48
CA ALA A 31 -3.29 2.93 -7.21
C ALA A 31 -3.27 1.70 -6.28
N VAL A 32 -2.44 1.73 -5.23
CA VAL A 32 -2.39 0.68 -4.20
C VAL A 32 -3.70 0.63 -3.41
N MET A 33 -4.26 1.78 -3.05
CA MET A 33 -5.55 1.86 -2.34
C MET A 33 -6.68 1.32 -3.21
N ALA A 34 -6.78 1.76 -4.46
CA ALA A 34 -7.80 1.30 -5.41
C ALA A 34 -7.71 -0.21 -5.69
N ALA A 35 -6.49 -0.75 -5.77
CA ALA A 35 -6.28 -2.20 -5.86
C ALA A 35 -6.80 -2.91 -4.59
N GLY A 36 -6.48 -2.37 -3.41
CA GLY A 36 -6.99 -2.84 -2.13
C GLY A 36 -8.52 -2.86 -2.06
N GLU A 37 -9.18 -1.77 -2.47
CA GLU A 37 -10.63 -1.63 -2.46
C GLU A 37 -11.31 -2.64 -3.38
N SER A 38 -10.64 -3.03 -4.46
CA SER A 38 -11.12 -4.08 -5.37
C SER A 38 -11.09 -5.47 -4.75
N PHE A 39 -10.34 -5.70 -3.67
CA PHE A 39 -10.30 -6.99 -2.97
C PHE A 39 -11.46 -7.15 -1.98
N GLY A 40 -11.88 -6.06 -1.34
CA GLY A 40 -12.98 -6.02 -0.38
C GLY A 40 -12.73 -4.99 0.72
N GLU A 41 -13.50 -5.09 1.80
CA GLU A 41 -13.43 -4.12 2.90
C GLU A 41 -12.20 -4.36 3.80
N PHE A 42 -11.46 -3.28 4.05
CA PHE A 42 -10.32 -3.23 4.98
C PHE A 42 -10.26 -1.89 5.70
N GLU A 43 -9.55 -1.86 6.82
CA GLU A 43 -9.23 -0.65 7.55
C GLU A 43 -7.88 -0.07 7.12
N ILE A 44 -7.83 1.25 7.03
CA ILE A 44 -6.60 2.02 6.80
C ILE A 44 -6.20 2.66 8.14
N ALA A 45 -5.06 2.24 8.68
CA ALA A 45 -4.46 2.83 9.87
C ALA A 45 -3.35 3.82 9.46
N PRO A 46 -3.58 5.14 9.53
CA PRO A 46 -2.53 6.12 9.26
C PRO A 46 -1.41 5.99 10.30
N LYS A 47 -0.17 5.95 9.82
CA LYS A 47 1.07 5.98 10.60
C LYS A 47 1.84 7.25 10.24
N LYS A 48 2.86 7.58 11.03
CA LYS A 48 3.69 8.77 10.83
C LYS A 48 4.40 8.73 9.46
N GLY A 49 3.77 9.34 8.46
CA GLY A 49 4.28 9.39 7.09
C GLY A 49 3.93 8.20 6.18
N SER A 50 3.09 7.24 6.61
CA SER A 50 2.72 6.04 5.83
C SER A 50 1.32 5.55 6.21
N ALA A 51 0.68 4.71 5.39
CA ALA A 51 -0.60 4.07 5.71
C ALA A 51 -0.44 2.55 5.86
N ALA A 52 -0.93 1.98 6.96
CA ALA A 52 -0.98 0.53 7.15
C ALA A 52 -2.37 0.00 6.81
N LEU A 53 -2.46 -0.92 5.86
CA LEU A 53 -3.71 -1.57 5.46
C LEU A 53 -3.89 -2.86 6.26
N ARG A 54 -5.02 -2.98 6.95
CA ARG A 54 -5.30 -4.11 7.84
C ARG A 54 -6.76 -4.54 7.78
N ARG A 55 -6.99 -5.82 8.01
CA ARG A 55 -8.32 -6.40 8.30
C ARG A 55 -8.31 -6.88 9.74
N LYS A 56 -8.50 -8.19 9.98
CA LYS A 56 -8.21 -8.80 11.30
C LYS A 56 -6.73 -8.66 11.66
N LYS A 57 -5.85 -8.68 10.65
CA LYS A 57 -4.41 -8.45 10.76
C LYS A 57 -3.93 -7.47 9.69
N GLN A 58 -2.76 -6.87 9.90
CA GLN A 58 -2.12 -6.04 8.86
C GLN A 58 -1.69 -6.93 7.69
N PHE A 59 -2.16 -6.63 6.47
CA PHE A 59 -1.80 -7.36 5.26
C PHE A 59 -0.86 -6.58 4.35
N ALA A 60 -0.98 -5.26 4.34
CA ALA A 60 -0.11 -4.41 3.55
C ALA A 60 0.24 -3.11 4.30
N MET A 61 1.30 -2.46 3.87
CA MET A 61 1.69 -1.15 4.35
C MET A 61 2.25 -0.37 3.18
N VAL A 62 1.76 0.84 2.95
CA VAL A 62 2.18 1.68 1.85
C VAL A 62 2.70 3.00 2.39
N GLY A 63 3.84 3.47 1.88
CA GLY A 63 4.33 4.80 2.22
C GLY A 63 5.62 5.17 1.50
N PRO A 64 5.99 6.45 1.49
CA PRO A 64 7.22 6.95 0.89
C PRO A 64 8.46 6.31 1.55
N LYS A 65 9.26 5.62 0.74
CA LYS A 65 10.58 5.10 1.14
C LYS A 65 11.68 6.11 0.89
N SER A 66 11.51 6.95 -0.13
CA SER A 66 12.45 8.00 -0.49
C SER A 66 11.70 9.17 -1.13
N ALA A 67 12.42 10.20 -1.57
CA ALA A 67 11.82 11.35 -2.24
C ALA A 67 11.10 11.00 -3.56
N ASN A 68 11.49 9.88 -4.21
CA ASN A 68 11.03 9.48 -5.54
C ASN A 68 10.49 8.05 -5.60
N SER A 69 10.18 7.43 -4.45
CA SER A 69 9.59 6.09 -4.44
C SER A 69 8.83 5.82 -3.16
N ILE A 70 7.77 5.03 -3.28
CA ILE A 70 7.05 4.43 -2.17
C ILE A 70 7.45 2.97 -2.03
N GLU A 71 7.29 2.45 -0.84
CA GLU A 71 7.46 1.04 -0.52
C GLU A 71 6.11 0.49 -0.09
N ILE A 72 5.77 -0.66 -0.65
CA ILE A 72 4.60 -1.45 -0.32
C ILE A 72 5.11 -2.68 0.40
N GLY A 73 5.01 -2.71 1.72
CA GLY A 73 5.27 -3.89 2.53
C GLY A 73 4.08 -4.83 2.47
N ILE A 74 4.31 -6.08 2.09
CA ILE A 74 3.29 -7.13 1.95
C ILE A 74 3.53 -8.18 3.05
N ASN A 75 2.51 -8.42 3.85
CA ASN A 75 2.55 -9.44 4.90
C ASN A 75 1.96 -10.76 4.37
N LEU A 76 2.76 -11.45 3.56
CA LEU A 76 2.41 -12.74 2.97
C LEU A 76 3.43 -13.81 3.35
N LYS A 77 2.97 -14.94 3.88
CA LYS A 77 3.83 -16.10 4.22
C LYS A 77 4.21 -16.95 3.02
N ALA A 78 3.48 -16.80 1.91
CA ALA A 78 3.82 -17.47 0.67
C ALA A 78 5.12 -16.92 0.10
N GLU A 79 5.84 -17.77 -0.63
CA GLU A 79 7.04 -17.40 -1.33
C GLU A 79 6.64 -16.68 -2.63
N VAL A 80 6.99 -15.39 -2.73
CA VAL A 80 6.71 -14.60 -3.92
C VAL A 80 7.98 -14.57 -4.77
N THR A 81 7.94 -15.26 -5.90
CA THR A 81 9.11 -15.37 -6.79
C THR A 81 9.09 -14.22 -7.80
N SER A 82 9.56 -13.05 -7.35
CA SER A 82 9.55 -11.84 -8.16
C SER A 82 10.82 -11.02 -7.97
N GLU A 83 11.38 -10.53 -9.07
CA GLU A 83 12.59 -9.68 -9.01
C GLU A 83 12.29 -8.31 -8.38
N ARG A 84 11.03 -7.87 -8.44
CA ARG A 84 10.56 -6.60 -7.85
C ARG A 84 10.20 -6.71 -6.38
N ILE A 85 9.68 -7.86 -5.97
CA ILE A 85 9.19 -8.10 -4.60
C ILE A 85 10.34 -8.71 -3.80
N VAL A 86 10.95 -7.88 -2.96
CA VAL A 86 12.11 -8.28 -2.18
C VAL A 86 11.64 -8.92 -0.87
N ALA A 87 11.92 -10.21 -0.73
CA ALA A 87 11.72 -10.93 0.52
C ALA A 87 12.50 -10.25 1.66
N GLN A 88 11.78 -9.91 2.73
CA GLN A 88 12.33 -9.32 3.94
C GLN A 88 12.79 -10.42 4.90
N LYS A 89 13.56 -10.03 5.93
CA LYS A 89 14.05 -11.00 6.91
C LYS A 89 12.90 -11.77 7.57
N PRO A 90 13.02 -13.10 7.72
CA PRO A 90 12.03 -13.90 8.43
C PRO A 90 11.90 -13.42 9.88
N GLY A 91 10.66 -13.24 10.34
CA GLY A 91 10.34 -12.65 11.66
C GLY A 91 9.98 -11.17 11.64
N GLY A 92 10.07 -10.50 10.48
CA GLY A 92 9.54 -9.15 10.28
C GLY A 92 8.02 -9.10 10.15
N MET A 93 7.42 -7.93 10.42
CA MET A 93 5.96 -7.73 10.31
C MET A 93 5.46 -7.75 8.86
N CYS A 94 6.29 -7.37 7.89
CA CYS A 94 6.08 -7.57 6.46
C CYS A 94 7.16 -8.54 5.98
N GLN A 95 6.74 -9.60 5.31
CA GLN A 95 7.63 -10.66 4.83
C GLN A 95 8.18 -10.35 3.45
N HIS A 96 7.50 -9.46 2.72
CA HIS A 96 7.87 -9.01 1.41
C HIS A 96 7.75 -7.49 1.35
N ALA A 97 8.53 -6.86 0.49
CA ALA A 97 8.40 -5.44 0.20
C ALA A 97 8.71 -5.16 -1.26
N VAL A 98 7.90 -4.32 -1.89
CA VAL A 98 8.14 -3.84 -3.25
C VAL A 98 8.31 -2.35 -3.25
N ARG A 99 9.29 -1.86 -4.01
CA ARG A 99 9.55 -0.43 -4.15
C ARG A 99 9.02 0.02 -5.50
N VAL A 100 8.06 0.93 -5.47
CA VAL A 100 7.43 1.46 -6.68
C VAL A 100 7.71 2.96 -6.78
N SER A 101 8.09 3.40 -7.97
CA SER A 101 8.40 4.81 -8.25
C SER A 101 7.32 5.46 -9.09
N SER A 102 6.57 4.64 -9.83
CA SER A 102 5.43 5.06 -10.66
C SER A 102 4.21 4.16 -10.42
N ALA A 103 3.01 4.66 -10.72
CA ALA A 103 1.79 3.87 -10.61
C ALA A 103 1.80 2.63 -11.53
N HIS A 104 2.57 2.68 -12.62
CA HIS A 104 2.81 1.56 -13.53
C HIS A 104 3.59 0.40 -12.91
N ASP A 105 4.33 0.63 -11.81
CA ASP A 105 4.99 -0.43 -11.07
C ASP A 105 4.01 -1.19 -10.14
N VAL A 106 2.77 -0.70 -9.97
CA VAL A 106 1.69 -1.43 -9.28
C VAL A 106 1.00 -2.33 -10.30
N ASP A 107 1.77 -3.29 -10.81
CA ASP A 107 1.33 -4.24 -11.82
C ASP A 107 0.62 -5.46 -11.20
N GLN A 108 0.19 -6.40 -12.05
CA GLN A 108 -0.57 -7.57 -11.63
C GLN A 108 0.17 -8.44 -10.61
N GLU A 109 1.49 -8.44 -10.61
CA GLU A 109 2.29 -9.21 -9.66
C GLU A 109 2.16 -8.64 -8.25
N VAL A 110 2.32 -7.33 -8.11
CA VAL A 110 2.14 -6.59 -6.85
C VAL A 110 0.70 -6.73 -6.34
N VAL A 111 -0.27 -6.55 -7.24
CA VAL A 111 -1.70 -6.67 -6.92
C VAL A 111 -2.04 -8.09 -6.46
N SER A 112 -1.49 -9.13 -7.12
CA SER A 112 -1.71 -10.52 -6.74
C SER A 112 -1.12 -10.84 -5.37
N ALA A 113 0.11 -10.43 -5.11
CA ALA A 113 0.75 -10.62 -3.80
C ALA A 113 0.00 -9.88 -2.68
N MET A 114 -0.49 -8.66 -2.94
CA MET A 114 -1.34 -7.93 -1.99
C MET A 114 -2.66 -8.65 -1.74
N LYS A 115 -3.28 -9.21 -2.78
CA LYS A 115 -4.53 -9.96 -2.67
C LYS A 115 -4.36 -11.23 -1.83
N GLU A 116 -3.28 -11.98 -2.04
CA GLU A 116 -2.96 -13.15 -1.22
C GLU A 116 -2.72 -12.76 0.25
N ALA A 117 -2.02 -11.65 0.50
CA ALA A 117 -1.84 -11.12 1.85
C ALA A 117 -3.19 -10.70 2.47
N PHE A 118 -4.07 -10.09 1.69
CA PHE A 118 -5.40 -9.66 2.10
C PHE A 118 -6.26 -10.86 2.53
N ASP A 119 -6.26 -11.94 1.74
CA ASP A 119 -6.94 -13.20 2.03
C ASP A 119 -6.39 -13.84 3.31
N ALA A 120 -5.06 -13.89 3.46
CA ALA A 120 -4.41 -14.45 4.64
C ALA A 120 -4.64 -13.64 5.95
N ALA A 121 -5.03 -12.37 5.84
CA ALA A 121 -5.17 -11.45 6.97
C ALA A 121 -6.59 -11.30 7.53
N GLY A 122 -7.59 -11.98 6.95
CA GLY A 122 -9.00 -11.80 7.34
C GLY A 122 -9.87 -13.02 7.12
#